data_AF-A0A285NZD0-F1
#
_entry.id   AF-A0A285NZD0-F1
#
_cell.length_a   1.000
_cell.length_b   1.000
_cell.length_c   1.000
_cell.angle_alpha   90.00
_cell.angle_beta   90.00
_cell.angle_gamma   90.00
#
_symmetry.space_group_name_H-M   'P 1'
#
loop_
_entity.id
_entity.type
_entity.pdbx_description
1 polymer ?
#
loop_
_entity_poly.entity_id
_entity_poly.type
_entity_poly.pdbx_seq_one_letter_code
_entity_poly.pdbx_strand_id
1 'polypeptide(L)'
;MGTSDHGHGDVDPVTDRVHENSWSANMEKPEHAGDPDLVVEQAIDAIEHTAGGHHVNLVTHGENGHPAEYLYDALDAEYGEAVDWEYVEQCGCGGHVTRVHVE
;
A
#
# COMPACT_ATOMS: atom_id res chain seq x y z
N MET A 1 25.02 -18.46 -9.65
CA MET A 1 23.61 -18.36 -10.08
C MET A 1 22.77 -18.38 -8.81
N GLY A 2 21.88 -17.45 -8.51
CA GLY A 2 21.38 -16.29 -9.24
C GLY A 2 21.16 -15.11 -8.29
N THR A 3 20.92 -13.97 -8.93
CA THR A 3 20.84 -12.60 -8.43
C THR A 3 19.60 -12.35 -7.56
N SER A 4 19.77 -11.67 -6.43
CA SER A 4 18.75 -10.75 -5.91
C SER A 4 19.37 -9.36 -5.88
N ASP A 5 19.39 -8.76 -7.06
CA ASP A 5 19.52 -7.31 -7.22
C ASP A 5 18.14 -6.75 -6.89
N HIS A 6 17.90 -6.49 -5.61
CA HIS A 6 16.73 -5.73 -5.17
C HIS A 6 17.24 -4.30 -5.01
N GLY A 7 17.20 -3.56 -6.11
CA GLY A 7 17.38 -2.11 -6.10
C GLY A 7 16.21 -1.47 -5.36
N HIS A 8 16.14 -1.66 -4.04
CA HIS A 8 15.24 -0.89 -3.20
C HIS A 8 15.80 0.52 -3.13
N GLY A 9 14.99 1.49 -3.55
CA GLY A 9 15.18 2.88 -3.14
C GLY A 9 15.41 2.93 -1.62
N ASP A 10 16.17 3.91 -1.17
CA ASP A 10 16.73 4.09 0.19
C ASP A 10 15.68 4.24 1.32
N VAL A 11 14.44 3.76 1.12
CA VAL A 11 13.30 3.91 2.01
C VAL A 11 12.99 2.59 2.69
N ASP A 12 12.88 2.64 4.02
CA ASP A 12 12.53 1.49 4.87
C ASP A 12 11.11 0.98 4.55
N PRO A 13 10.87 -0.34 4.51
CA PRO A 13 9.55 -0.89 4.27
C PRO A 13 8.56 -0.46 5.37
N VAL A 14 7.26 -0.41 5.05
CA VAL A 14 6.23 -0.06 6.04
C VAL A 14 6.12 -1.13 7.13
N THR A 15 6.42 -2.38 6.80
CA THR A 15 6.44 -3.49 7.75
C THR A 15 7.32 -4.65 7.29
N ASP A 16 7.89 -5.40 8.24
CA ASP A 16 8.67 -6.63 8.00
C ASP A 16 8.03 -7.88 8.66
N ARG A 17 6.77 -7.80 9.09
CA ARG A 17 6.08 -8.90 9.79
C ARG A 17 4.70 -9.14 9.22
N VAL A 18 4.28 -10.39 9.21
CA VAL A 18 2.90 -10.75 8.84
C VAL A 18 1.97 -10.37 10.00
N HIS A 19 0.87 -9.69 9.69
CA HIS A 19 -0.15 -9.29 10.65
C HIS A 19 -1.36 -10.22 10.56
N GLU A 20 -1.66 -10.91 11.67
CA GLU A 20 -2.86 -11.74 11.88
C GLU A 20 -4.01 -10.91 12.49
N ASN A 21 -4.04 -9.62 12.17
CA ASN A 21 -5.06 -8.67 12.59
C ASN A 21 -5.18 -7.55 11.56
N SER A 22 -6.31 -6.85 11.56
CA SER A 22 -6.46 -5.64 10.76
C SER A 22 -5.52 -4.53 11.24
N TRP A 23 -4.88 -3.83 10.31
CA TRP A 23 -3.87 -2.82 10.63
C TRP A 23 -3.85 -1.69 9.58
N SER A 24 -2.98 -0.70 9.77
CA SER A 24 -2.83 0.42 8.84
C SER A 24 -1.37 0.58 8.43
N ALA A 25 -1.13 0.63 7.12
CA ALA A 25 0.15 0.93 6.52
C ALA A 25 0.27 2.45 6.31
N ASN A 26 1.19 3.10 7.01
CA ASN A 26 1.37 4.54 6.92
C ASN A 26 2.41 4.90 5.85
N MET A 27 1.94 5.45 4.73
CA MET A 27 2.72 5.99 3.61
C MET A 27 2.43 7.50 3.46
N GLU A 28 2.24 8.19 4.59
CA GLU A 28 2.01 9.64 4.67
C GLU A 28 3.29 10.40 5.02
N LYS A 29 4.45 9.76 4.98
CA LYS A 29 5.70 10.43 5.29
C LYS A 29 6.18 11.22 4.07
N PRO A 30 7.05 12.22 4.28
CA PRO A 30 7.61 13.02 3.18
C PRO A 30 8.36 12.20 2.12
N GLU A 31 8.88 11.04 2.48
CA GLU A 31 9.54 10.11 1.54
C GLU A 31 8.59 9.54 0.48
N HIS A 32 7.29 9.49 0.76
CA HIS A 32 6.24 9.04 -0.17
C HIS A 32 5.62 10.17 -0.98
N ALA A 33 5.95 11.42 -0.66
CA ALA A 33 5.32 12.58 -1.26
C ALA A 33 5.85 12.84 -2.68
N GLY A 34 4.95 12.82 -3.66
CA GLY A 34 5.27 12.98 -5.07
C GLY A 34 5.84 11.73 -5.73
N ASP A 35 5.77 10.57 -5.06
CA ASP A 35 6.33 9.30 -5.53
C ASP A 35 5.27 8.18 -5.49
N PRO A 36 4.33 8.18 -6.47
CA PRO A 36 3.24 7.20 -6.49
C PRO A 36 3.72 5.77 -6.74
N ASP A 37 4.83 5.58 -7.46
CA ASP A 37 5.42 4.26 -7.72
C ASP A 37 5.89 3.61 -6.40
N LEU A 38 6.62 4.36 -5.55
CA LEU A 38 7.01 3.90 -4.22
C LEU A 38 5.80 3.53 -3.35
N VAL A 39 4.71 4.30 -3.44
CA VAL A 39 3.48 4.00 -2.70
C VAL A 39 2.83 2.70 -3.19
N VAL A 40 2.84 2.43 -4.49
CA VAL A 40 2.33 1.15 -5.04
C VAL A 40 3.18 -0.01 -4.54
N GLU A 41 4.51 0.10 -4.63
CA GLU A 41 5.43 -0.95 -4.15
C GLU A 41 5.18 -1.27 -2.67
N GLN A 42 5.15 -0.25 -1.81
CA GLN A 42 4.94 -0.46 -0.38
C GLN A 42 3.51 -0.86 -0.01
N ALA A 43 2.52 -0.54 -0.84
CA ALA A 43 1.16 -1.05 -0.69
C ALA A 43 1.09 -2.55 -0.96
N ILE A 44 1.79 -3.02 -2.00
CA ILE A 44 1.91 -4.45 -2.32
C ILE A 44 2.57 -5.17 -1.15
N ASP A 45 3.71 -4.68 -0.66
CA ASP A 45 4.39 -5.25 0.51
C ASP A 45 3.45 -5.35 1.73
N ALA A 46 2.66 -4.30 1.99
CA ALA A 46 1.72 -4.30 3.11
C ALA A 46 0.59 -5.34 2.96
N ILE A 47 0.12 -5.59 1.74
CA ILE A 47 -0.89 -6.60 1.45
C ILE A 47 -0.28 -8.00 1.63
N GLU A 48 0.92 -8.26 1.11
CA GLU A 48 1.62 -9.53 1.31
C GLU A 48 1.88 -9.85 2.79
N HIS A 49 2.07 -8.81 3.60
CA HIS A 49 2.23 -8.90 5.05
C HIS A 49 0.90 -8.88 5.82
N THR A 50 -0.23 -9.07 5.16
CA THR A 50 -1.55 -9.19 5.78
C THR A 50 -2.06 -10.62 5.62
N ALA A 51 -2.34 -11.30 6.72
CA ALA A 51 -2.90 -12.65 6.65
C ALA A 51 -4.34 -12.63 6.09
N GLY A 52 -4.70 -13.68 5.33
CA GLY A 52 -6.06 -13.86 4.79
C GLY A 52 -7.14 -13.81 5.88
N GLY A 53 -8.29 -13.23 5.55
CA GLY A 53 -9.38 -12.91 6.48
C GLY A 53 -9.20 -11.60 7.26
N HIS A 54 -8.12 -10.84 6.98
CA HIS A 54 -7.87 -9.52 7.56
C HIS A 54 -7.83 -8.42 6.49
N HIS A 55 -7.66 -7.17 6.93
CA HIS A 55 -7.55 -6.04 6.01
C HIS A 55 -6.44 -5.09 6.45
N VAL A 56 -5.87 -4.39 5.48
CA VAL A 56 -4.92 -3.29 5.70
C VAL A 56 -5.53 -1.98 5.21
N ASN A 57 -5.42 -0.93 6.01
CA ASN A 57 -5.73 0.43 5.55
C ASN A 57 -4.44 1.05 5.01
N LEU A 58 -4.38 1.26 3.70
CA LEU A 58 -3.32 1.97 3.01
C LEU A 58 -3.56 3.46 3.16
N VAL A 59 -2.69 4.15 3.90
CA VAL A 59 -2.79 5.59 4.14
C VAL A 59 -1.74 6.31 3.31
N THR A 60 -2.16 6.98 2.25
CA THR A 60 -1.27 7.55 1.23
C THR A 60 -1.16 9.06 1.35
N HIS A 61 0.01 9.63 1.03
CA HIS A 61 0.24 11.07 1.04
C HIS A 61 -0.68 11.82 0.06
N GLY A 62 -1.19 12.99 0.47
CA GLY A 62 -2.10 13.80 -0.35
C GLY A 62 -1.46 14.45 -1.58
N GLU A 63 -0.14 14.64 -1.57
CA GLU A 63 0.60 15.16 -2.74
C GLU A 63 0.58 14.21 -3.95
N ASN A 64 0.29 12.92 -3.74
CA ASN A 64 0.14 11.96 -4.83
C ASN A 64 -1.26 12.02 -5.47
N GLY A 65 -2.17 12.85 -4.94
CA GLY A 65 -3.55 12.92 -5.38
C GLY A 65 -4.37 11.71 -4.93
N HIS A 66 -5.49 11.47 -5.62
CA HIS A 66 -6.42 10.43 -5.25
C HIS A 66 -5.85 9.03 -5.63
N PRO A 67 -5.88 8.03 -4.73
CA PRO A 67 -5.27 6.72 -4.97
C PRO A 67 -5.83 5.98 -6.19
N ALA A 68 -7.08 6.24 -6.57
CA ALA A 68 -7.67 5.69 -7.78
C ALA A 68 -6.87 5.98 -9.07
N GLU A 69 -6.07 7.05 -9.11
CA GLU A 69 -5.32 7.45 -10.30
C GLU A 69 -4.02 6.64 -10.50
N TYR A 70 -3.55 5.93 -9.48
CA TYR A 70 -2.26 5.22 -9.53
C TYR A 70 -2.23 3.85 -8.84
N LEU A 71 -3.04 3.64 -7.80
CA LEU A 71 -2.99 2.44 -6.96
C LEU A 71 -3.96 1.36 -7.43
N TYR A 72 -5.18 1.71 -7.86
CA TYR A 72 -6.25 0.70 -8.04
C TYR A 72 -6.00 -0.21 -9.25
N ASP A 73 -5.56 0.34 -10.38
CA ASP A 73 -5.15 -0.48 -11.52
C ASP A 73 -3.97 -1.40 -11.17
N ALA A 74 -3.06 -0.96 -10.31
CA ALA A 74 -1.93 -1.79 -9.87
C ALA A 74 -2.40 -2.95 -8.97
N LEU A 75 -3.34 -2.69 -8.04
CA LEU A 75 -3.92 -3.74 -7.20
C LEU A 75 -4.71 -4.77 -8.03
N ASP A 76 -5.51 -4.30 -9.00
CA ASP A 76 -6.25 -5.18 -9.91
C ASP A 76 -5.31 -6.05 -10.75
N ALA A 77 -4.24 -5.44 -11.28
CA ALA A 77 -3.27 -6.15 -12.10
C ALA A 77 -2.48 -7.22 -11.32
N GLU A 78 -2.12 -6.94 -10.07
CA GLU A 78 -1.29 -7.84 -9.26
C GLU A 78 -2.12 -8.96 -8.61
N TYR A 79 -3.29 -8.61 -8.06
CA TYR A 79 -4.07 -9.51 -7.21
C TYR A 79 -5.37 -9.97 -7.84
N GLY A 80 -5.97 -9.18 -8.75
CA GLY A 80 -7.28 -9.45 -9.31
C GLY A 80 -8.32 -9.73 -8.22
N GLU A 81 -8.94 -10.92 -8.27
CA GLU A 81 -9.98 -11.35 -7.32
C GLU A 81 -9.42 -11.82 -5.96
N ALA A 82 -8.10 -11.84 -5.74
CA ALA A 82 -7.51 -12.28 -4.46
C ALA A 82 -7.66 -11.24 -3.34
N VAL A 83 -7.95 -10.00 -3.69
CA VAL A 83 -8.19 -8.91 -2.74
C VAL A 83 -9.37 -8.05 -3.20
N ASP A 84 -10.06 -7.47 -2.25
CA ASP A 84 -11.10 -6.46 -2.49
C ASP A 84 -10.67 -5.13 -1.87
N TRP A 85 -10.96 -4.00 -2.52
CA TRP A 85 -10.62 -2.69 -1.97
C TRP A 85 -11.76 -1.67 -2.03
N GLU A 86 -11.78 -0.79 -1.04
CA GLU A 86 -12.72 0.32 -0.96
C GLU A 86 -12.02 1.61 -0.54
N TYR A 87 -12.47 2.72 -1.11
CA TYR A 87 -12.07 4.05 -0.65
C TYR A 87 -12.84 4.40 0.62
N VAL A 88 -12.12 4.72 1.70
CA VAL A 88 -12.72 5.01 3.00
C VAL A 88 -12.95 6.52 3.17
N GLU A 89 -11.87 7.31 3.18
CA GLU A 89 -11.96 8.74 3.42
C GLU A 89 -10.70 9.51 2.97
N GLN A 90 -10.83 10.83 2.93
CA GLN A 90 -9.69 11.76 2.89
C GLN A 90 -9.49 12.36 4.28
N CYS A 91 -8.29 12.21 4.84
CA CYS A 91 -7.88 12.80 6.10
C CYS A 91 -7.73 14.32 5.98
N GLY A 92 -7.87 15.05 7.10
CA GLY A 92 -7.71 16.51 7.13
C GLY A 92 -6.31 17.03 6.78
N CYS A 93 -5.29 16.16 6.77
CA CYS A 93 -3.94 16.43 6.26
C CYS A 93 -3.85 16.40 4.72
N GLY A 94 -4.92 15.96 4.04
CA GLY A 94 -4.95 15.72 2.60
C GLY A 94 -4.64 14.27 2.20
N GLY A 95 -4.15 13.43 3.13
CA GLY A 95 -3.91 12.02 2.90
C GLY A 95 -5.19 11.23 2.62
N HIS A 96 -5.06 10.09 1.95
CA HIS A 96 -6.18 9.26 1.52
C HIS A 96 -6.10 7.86 2.14
N VAL A 97 -7.25 7.29 2.48
CA VAL A 97 -7.35 5.95 3.06
C VAL A 97 -8.06 5.02 2.09
N THR A 98 -7.35 3.98 1.64
CA THR A 98 -7.94 2.84 0.93
C THR A 98 -7.85 1.62 1.82
N ARG A 99 -8.95 0.90 2.02
CA ARG A 99 -8.94 -0.38 2.74
C ARG A 99 -8.85 -1.51 1.74
N VAL A 100 -7.95 -2.46 1.99
CA VAL A 100 -7.78 -3.67 1.18
C VAL A 100 -8.03 -4.88 2.07
N HIS A 101 -8.97 -5.73 1.66
CA HIS A 101 -9.34 -6.99 2.28
C HIS A 101 -8.59 -8.13 1.58
N VAL A 102 -7.93 -8.98 2.37
CA VAL A 102 -7.21 -10.16 1.86
C VAL A 102 -8.05 -11.40 2.15
N GLU A 103 -8.28 -12.23 1.13
CA GLU A 103 -9.07 -13.47 1.23
C GLU A 103 -8.30 -14.64 1.86
#